data_AF-A0A0Z8BEU9-F1
#
_entry.id   AF-A0A0Z8BEU9-F1
#
_cell.length_a   1.000
_cell.length_b   1.000
_cell.length_c   1.000
_cell.angle_alpha   90.00
_cell.angle_beta   90.00
_cell.angle_gamma   90.00
#
_symmetry.space_group_name_H-M   'P 1'
#
loop_
_entity.id
_entity.type
_entity.pdbx_description
1 polymer ?
#
loop_
_entity_poly.entity_id
_entity_poly.type
_entity_poly.pdbx_seq_one_letter_code
_entity_poly.pdbx_strand_id
1 'polypeptide(L)'
;MSIKQMVSMALVVWNLVVFITYGMDKGKARKNAYRISEKTLLLMSYFGGGLGAWAGGTHFRHKTQKKYFQLAWAIGILIDAVIMYWMWK
;
A
#
# COMPACT_ATOMS: atom_id res chain seq x y z
N MET A 1 10.07 -2.93 24.26
CA MET A 1 9.40 -2.02 23.30
C MET A 1 8.00 -1.75 23.81
N SER A 2 7.53 -0.50 23.76
CA SER A 2 6.13 -0.20 24.04
C SER A 2 5.24 -0.80 22.95
N ILE A 3 4.02 -1.24 23.29
CA ILE A 3 3.01 -1.74 22.34
C ILE A 3 2.82 -0.76 21.18
N LYS A 4 2.86 0.55 21.47
CA LYS A 4 2.80 1.63 20.46
C LYS A 4 3.94 1.51 19.44
N GLN A 5 5.18 1.29 19.90
CA GLN A 5 6.34 1.16 19.01
C GLN A 5 6.26 -0.09 18.13
N MET A 6 5.80 -1.22 18.67
CA MET A 6 5.62 -2.47 17.91
C MET A 6 4.61 -2.29 16.77
N VAL A 7 3.45 -1.69 17.04
CA VAL A 7 2.40 -1.49 16.03
C VAL A 7 2.86 -0.50 14.95
N SER A 8 3.53 0.59 15.32
CA SER A 8 4.08 1.53 14.33
C SER A 8 5.11 0.85 13.43
N MET A 9 5.98 0.01 13.99
CA MET A 9 6.98 -0.71 13.21
C MET A 9 6.34 -1.75 12.28
N ALA A 10 5.31 -2.45 12.73
CA ALA A 10 4.54 -3.36 11.89
C ALA A 10 3.85 -2.63 10.72
N LEU A 11 3.30 -1.44 10.95
CA LEU A 11 2.65 -0.63 9.92
C LEU A 11 3.64 -0.14 8.86
N VAL A 12 4.87 0.24 9.27
CA VAL A 12 5.94 0.59 8.34
C VAL A 12 6.37 -0.61 7.51
N VAL A 13 6.58 -1.78 8.14
CA VAL A 13 6.95 -3.01 7.44
C VAL A 13 5.87 -3.42 6.44
N TRP A 14 4.60 -3.33 6.84
CA TRP A 14 3.48 -3.63 5.95
C TRP A 14 3.44 -2.70 4.73
N ASN A 15 3.61 -1.39 4.93
CA ASN A 15 3.68 -0.44 3.82
C ASN A 15 4.86 -0.73 2.86
N LEU A 16 6.01 -1.17 3.39
CA LEU A 16 7.13 -1.63 2.56
C LEU A 16 6.78 -2.88 1.74
N VAL A 17 6.09 -3.86 2.33
CA VAL A 17 5.62 -5.06 1.62
C VAL A 17 4.66 -4.69 0.48
N VAL A 18 3.72 -3.78 0.74
CA VAL A 18 2.78 -3.31 -0.28
C VAL A 18 3.52 -2.57 -1.40
N PHE A 19 4.47 -1.70 -1.07
CA PHE A 19 5.31 -1.02 -2.06
C PHE A 19 6.05 -2.00 -2.98
N ILE A 20 6.71 -3.01 -2.39
CA ILE A 20 7.42 -4.05 -3.15
C ILE A 20 6.44 -4.83 -4.03
N THR A 21 5.25 -5.16 -3.53
CA THR A 21 4.23 -5.90 -4.29
C THR A 21 3.81 -5.14 -5.54
N TYR A 22 3.64 -3.81 -5.46
CA TYR A 22 3.38 -2.97 -6.63
C TYR A 22 4.55 -2.97 -7.64
N GLY A 23 5.79 -2.95 -7.14
CA GLY A 23 6.99 -3.06 -7.97
C GLY A 23 7.11 -4.42 -8.69
N MET A 24 6.82 -5.50 -7.96
CA MET A 24 6.79 -6.86 -8.49
C MET A 24 5.71 -7.00 -9.57
N ASP A 25 4.52 -6.41 -9.38
CA ASP A 25 3.46 -6.44 -10.39
C ASP A 25 3.91 -5.76 -11.69
N LYS A 26 4.60 -4.61 -11.61
CA LYS A 26 5.22 -3.98 -12.80
C LYS A 26 6.30 -4.85 -13.43
N GLY A 27 7.13 -5.51 -12.63
CA GLY A 27 8.14 -6.45 -13.13
C GLY A 27 7.52 -7.63 -13.88
N LYS A 28 6.45 -8.21 -13.34
CA LYS A 28 5.66 -9.27 -13.98
C LYS A 28 4.98 -8.80 -15.25
N ALA A 29 4.47 -7.57 -15.27
CA ALA A 29 3.90 -6.94 -16.45
C ALA A 29 4.91 -6.77 -17.60
N ARG A 30 6.20 -6.55 -17.31
CA ARG A 30 7.27 -6.50 -18.31
C ARG A 30 7.70 -7.88 -18.81
N LYS A 31 7.62 -8.90 -17.95
CA LYS A 31 8.04 -10.28 -18.27
C LYS A 31 6.91 -11.13 -18.88
N ASN A 32 5.75 -10.54 -19.22
CA ASN A 32 4.54 -11.26 -19.63
C ASN A 32 4.16 -12.41 -18.68
N ALA A 33 4.48 -12.28 -17.40
CA ALA A 33 4.16 -13.26 -16.37
C ALA A 33 2.76 -12.98 -15.78
N TYR A 34 2.21 -13.97 -15.06
CA TYR A 34 0.91 -13.86 -14.39
C TYR A 34 0.89 -12.65 -13.43
N ARG A 35 0.01 -11.67 -13.72
CA ARG A 35 -0.13 -10.43 -12.95
C ARG A 35 -0.86 -10.66 -11.63
N ILE A 36 -0.59 -9.82 -10.64
CA ILE A 36 -1.30 -9.85 -9.37
C ILE A 36 -2.72 -9.34 -9.60
N SER A 37 -3.71 -9.97 -8.96
CA SER A 37 -5.10 -9.54 -9.10
C SER A 37 -5.28 -8.10 -8.60
N GLU A 38 -6.09 -7.31 -9.30
CA GLU A 38 -6.39 -5.93 -8.88
C GLU A 38 -7.06 -5.88 -7.51
N LYS A 39 -7.91 -6.87 -7.22
CA LYS A 39 -8.57 -7.00 -5.92
C LYS A 39 -7.55 -7.13 -4.79
N THR A 40 -6.50 -7.92 -4.98
CA THR A 40 -5.45 -8.11 -3.97
C THR A 40 -4.71 -6.80 -3.69
N LEU A 41 -4.33 -6.06 -4.74
CA LEU A 41 -3.64 -4.77 -4.59
C LEU A 41 -4.52 -3.72 -3.88
N LEU A 42 -5.81 -3.68 -4.23
CA LEU A 42 -6.78 -2.79 -3.60
C LEU A 42 -7.01 -3.15 -2.13
N LEU A 43 -7.16 -4.44 -1.82
CA LEU A 43 -7.30 -4.92 -0.43
C LEU A 43 -6.05 -4.60 0.40
N MET A 44 -4.86 -4.82 -0.13
CA MET A 44 -3.60 -4.47 0.55
C MET A 44 -3.51 -2.97 0.87
N SER A 45 -3.91 -2.11 -0.07
CA SER A 45 -3.99 -0.67 0.17
C SER A 45 -5.01 -0.32 1.25
N TYR A 46 -6.16 -1.01 1.26
CA TYR A 46 -7.24 -0.77 2.23
C TYR A 46 -6.86 -1.22 3.64
N PHE A 47 -6.16 -2.34 3.79
CA PHE A 47 -5.71 -2.88 5.08
C PHE A 47 -4.40 -2.21 5.56
N GLY A 48 -4.36 -0.88 5.63
CA GLY A 48 -3.24 -0.12 6.22
C GLY A 48 -1.96 -0.08 5.37
N GLY A 49 -2.09 -0.31 4.06
CA GLY A 49 -1.00 -0.24 3.10
C GLY A 49 -1.08 0.98 2.18
N GLY A 50 -1.80 2.02 2.58
CA GLY A 50 -2.16 3.12 1.70
C GLY A 50 -0.95 3.93 1.25
N LEU A 51 -0.04 4.26 2.17
CA LEU A 51 1.19 4.97 1.85
C LEU A 51 2.09 4.16 0.92
N GLY A 52 2.23 2.86 1.16
CA GLY A 52 3.01 1.93 0.36
C GLY A 52 2.41 1.71 -1.03
N ALA A 53 1.09 1.59 -1.12
CA ALA A 53 0.37 1.46 -2.38
C ALA A 53 0.42 2.73 -3.22
N TRP A 54 0.28 3.91 -2.59
CA TRP A 54 0.42 5.19 -3.26
C TRP A 54 1.85 5.41 -3.77
N ALA A 55 2.86 5.19 -2.92
CA ALA A 55 4.26 5.33 -3.29
C ALA A 55 4.64 4.32 -4.38
N GLY A 56 4.17 3.07 -4.27
CA GLY A 56 4.42 2.03 -5.27
C GLY A 56 3.75 2.37 -6.59
N GLY A 57 2.45 2.68 -6.56
CA GLY A 57 1.67 3.04 -7.75
C GLY A 57 2.24 4.25 -8.49
N THR A 58 2.62 5.31 -7.77
CA THR A 58 3.19 6.53 -8.35
C THR A 58 4.63 6.34 -8.85
N HIS A 59 5.52 5.72 -8.06
CA HIS A 59 6.92 5.48 -8.42
C HIS A 59 7.02 4.55 -9.64
N PHE A 60 6.24 3.47 -9.63
CA PHE A 60 6.20 2.55 -10.76
C PHE A 60 5.29 3.06 -11.90
N ARG A 61 4.61 4.20 -11.76
CA ARG A 61 3.61 4.71 -12.71
C ARG A 61 2.66 3.60 -13.17
N HIS A 62 2.30 2.71 -12.24
CA HIS A 62 1.55 1.49 -12.53
C HIS A 62 0.11 1.70 -12.07
N LYS A 63 -0.84 1.57 -13.01
CA LYS A 63 -2.28 1.75 -12.77
C LYS A 63 -2.71 3.10 -12.20
N THR A 64 -1.88 4.14 -12.37
CA THR A 64 -2.20 5.53 -11.98
C THR A 64 -3.35 6.14 -12.78
N GLN A 65 -3.69 5.61 -13.97
CA GLN A 65 -4.83 6.07 -14.78
C GLN A 65 -6.19 5.58 -14.26
N LYS A 66 -6.21 4.61 -13.34
CA LYS A 66 -7.44 4.04 -12.80
C LYS A 66 -7.87 4.80 -11.55
N LYS A 67 -8.95 5.58 -11.65
CA LYS A 67 -9.48 6.39 -10.54
C LYS A 67 -9.77 5.58 -9.27
N TYR A 68 -10.25 4.34 -9.40
CA TYR A 68 -10.51 3.46 -8.26
C TYR A 68 -9.24 3.04 -7.51
N PHE A 69 -8.08 2.95 -8.19
CA PHE A 69 -6.79 2.74 -7.52
C PHE A 69 -6.38 3.96 -6.72
N GLN A 70 -6.49 5.16 -7.29
CA GLN A 70 -6.19 6.41 -6.59
C GLN A 70 -7.08 6.59 -5.35
N LEU A 71 -8.37 6.27 -5.47
CA LEU A 71 -9.30 6.31 -4.34
C LEU A 71 -8.92 5.32 -3.24
N ALA A 72 -8.56 4.09 -3.60
CA ALA A 72 -8.11 3.08 -2.63
C ALA A 72 -6.82 3.49 -1.90
N TRP A 73 -5.89 4.13 -2.62
CA TRP A 73 -4.68 4.70 -2.02
C TRP A 73 -5.01 5.82 -1.04
N ALA A 74 -5.87 6.75 -1.42
CA ALA A 74 -6.30 7.85 -0.56
C ALA A 74 -7.01 7.34 0.71
N ILE A 75 -7.92 6.37 0.57
CA ILE A 75 -8.60 5.74 1.70
C ILE A 75 -7.60 5.02 2.61
N GLY A 76 -6.65 4.27 2.03
CA GLY A 76 -5.60 3.60 2.81
C GLY A 76 -4.75 4.57 3.60
N ILE A 77 -4.35 5.71 3.01
CA ILE A 77 -3.57 6.75 3.70
C ILE A 77 -4.37 7.36 4.86
N LEU A 78 -5.67 7.58 4.67
CA LEU A 78 -6.54 8.05 5.75
C LEU A 78 -6.60 7.04 6.90
N ILE A 79 -6.67 5.74 6.60
CA ILE A 79 -6.64 4.68 7.61
C ILE A 79 -5.31 4.70 8.36
N ASP A 80 -4.18 4.79 7.64
CA ASP A 80 -2.84 4.89 8.26
C ASP A 80 -2.73 6.11 9.18
N ALA A 81 -3.24 7.26 8.74
CA ALA A 81 -3.25 8.49 9.52
C ALA A 81 -4.12 8.39 10.78
N VAL A 82 -5.31 7.77 10.68
CA VAL A 82 -6.21 7.54 11.82
C VAL A 82 -5.55 6.61 12.83
N ILE A 83 -4.92 5.52 12.39
CA ILE A 83 -4.19 4.59 13.26
C ILE A 83 -3.05 5.32 13.98
N MET A 84 -2.23 6.07 13.26
CA MET A 84 -1.14 6.85 13.86
C MET A 84 -1.66 7.89 14.86
N TYR A 85 -2.74 8.61 14.53
CA TYR A 85 -3.34 9.59 15.42
C TYR A 85 -3.87 8.96 16.71
N TRP A 86 -4.59 7.84 16.62
CA TRP A 86 -5.08 7.09 17.78
C TRP A 86 -3.95 6.61 18.69
N MET A 87 -2.81 6.25 18.10
CA MET A 87 -1.65 5.79 18.85
C MET A 87 -0.87 6.92 19.52
N TRP A 88 -0.88 8.12 18.94
CA TRP A 88 -0.18 9.30 19.48
C TRP A 88 -1.00 10.09 20.50
N LYS A 89 -2.31 9.85 20.55
CA LYS A 89 -3.18 10.27 21.65
C LYS A 89 -2.92 9.45 22.92
#